data_AF-A0A2G4HCP5-F1
#
_entry.id   AF-A0A2G4HCP5-F1
#
_cell.length_a   1.000
_cell.length_b   1.000
_cell.length_c   1.000
_cell.angle_alpha   90.00
_cell.angle_beta   90.00
_cell.angle_gamma   90.00
#
_symmetry.space_group_name_H-M   'P 1'
#
loop_
_entity.id
_entity.type
_entity.pdbx_description
1 polymer ?
#
loop_
_entity_poly.entity_id
_entity_poly.type
_entity_poly.pdbx_seq_one_letter_code
_entity_poly.pdbx_strand_id
1 'polypeptide(L)'
;MPHWLQEGMFMDGQIYAAVAQNLADGLGTFWAPVYQPSAPYPYSEQLPMFTGLESLFFRLLGGSVWTERVFMAMAWIATAAGIGALQRRLWPERGSDSALWIVAVWSAAPLVGWGMGNHVQEMWMAPFTVWAVVAMSHSRWVWVGGLLTVAAVLFKGPQGLFPLV
;
A
#
# COMPACT_ATOMS: atom_id res chain seq x y z
N MET A 1 9.31 13.05 -18.61
CA MET A 1 8.72 13.20 -17.26
C MET A 1 9.11 11.99 -16.42
N PRO A 2 9.35 12.14 -15.10
CA PRO A 2 9.53 11.00 -14.20
C PRO A 2 8.39 9.98 -14.38
N HIS A 3 8.70 8.68 -14.38
CA HIS A 3 7.72 7.64 -14.74
C HIS A 3 6.46 7.66 -13.86
N TRP A 4 6.59 8.04 -12.59
CA TRP A 4 5.48 8.16 -11.63
C TRP A 4 4.55 9.37 -11.85
N LEU A 5 4.86 10.26 -12.81
CA LEU A 5 4.04 11.41 -13.20
C LEU A 5 3.37 11.24 -14.58
N GLN A 6 3.52 10.09 -15.22
CA GLN A 6 2.93 9.85 -16.55
C GLN A 6 1.43 9.57 -16.44
N GLU A 7 0.64 9.98 -17.43
CA GLU A 7 -0.81 9.76 -17.52
C GLU A 7 -1.19 8.34 -18.01
N GLY A 8 -0.30 7.36 -17.80
CA GLY A 8 -0.52 5.97 -18.17
C GLY A 8 0.03 5.04 -17.10
N MET A 9 -0.68 3.93 -16.88
CA MET A 9 -0.41 2.98 -15.80
C MET A 9 -0.57 1.57 -16.36
N PHE A 10 0.16 0.61 -15.79
CA PHE A 10 0.00 -0.81 -16.12
C PHE A 10 -1.46 -1.24 -15.98
N MET A 11 -1.87 -2.27 -16.73
CA MET A 11 -3.26 -2.72 -16.81
C MET A 11 -3.90 -2.95 -15.43
N ASP A 12 -3.17 -3.63 -14.54
CA ASP A 12 -3.60 -3.89 -13.16
C ASP A 12 -3.96 -2.61 -12.40
N GLY A 13 -3.13 -1.57 -12.52
CA GLY A 13 -3.36 -0.29 -11.84
C GLY A 13 -4.63 0.40 -12.32
N GLN A 14 -4.94 0.31 -13.62
CA GLN A 14 -6.19 0.85 -14.18
C GLN A 14 -7.41 0.08 -13.66
N ILE A 15 -7.30 -1.24 -13.54
CA ILE A 15 -8.36 -2.08 -12.98
C ILE A 15 -8.60 -1.72 -11.51
N TYR A 16 -7.54 -1.56 -10.71
CA TYR A 16 -7.67 -1.19 -9.29
C TYR A 16 -8.36 0.16 -9.12
N ALA A 17 -7.91 1.18 -9.85
CA ALA A 17 -8.52 2.51 -9.80
C ALA A 17 -10.00 2.46 -10.22
N ALA A 18 -10.35 1.71 -11.28
CA ALA A 18 -11.74 1.56 -11.70
C ALA A 18 -12.61 0.87 -10.65
N VAL A 19 -12.11 -0.21 -10.04
CA VAL A 19 -12.80 -0.94 -8.96
C VAL A 19 -12.98 -0.06 -7.72
N ALA A 20 -11.94 0.68 -7.33
CA ALA A 20 -11.96 1.59 -6.20
C ALA A 20 -12.93 2.76 -6.45
N GLN A 21 -12.98 3.29 -7.67
CA GLN A 21 -13.92 4.33 -8.06
C GLN A 21 -15.37 3.82 -7.99
N ASN A 22 -15.65 2.64 -8.53
CA ASN A 22 -16.97 2.01 -8.40
C ASN A 22 -17.37 1.84 -6.93
N LEU A 23 -16.46 1.39 -6.08
CA LEU A 23 -16.70 1.26 -4.64
C LEU A 23 -16.92 2.64 -3.97
N ALA A 24 -16.23 3.68 -4.43
CA ALA A 24 -16.42 5.06 -3.98
C ALA A 24 -17.83 5.57 -4.32
N ASP A 25 -18.30 5.25 -5.53
CA ASP A 25 -19.64 5.60 -6.04
C ASP A 25 -20.76 4.72 -5.45
N GLY A 26 -20.43 3.77 -4.57
CA GLY A 26 -21.38 2.91 -3.87
C GLY A 26 -21.78 1.65 -4.64
N LEU A 27 -21.06 1.29 -5.70
CA LEU A 27 -21.26 0.06 -6.44
C LEU A 27 -20.48 -1.09 -5.80
N GLY A 28 -21.20 -2.17 -5.48
CA GLY A 28 -20.62 -3.33 -4.79
C GLY A 28 -20.38 -3.08 -3.30
N THR A 29 -19.57 -3.95 -2.70
CA THR A 29 -19.18 -3.85 -1.28
C THR A 29 -17.70 -4.16 -1.11
N PHE A 30 -17.14 -3.89 0.07
CA PHE A 30 -15.73 -4.23 0.35
C PHE A 30 -15.40 -5.70 0.05
N TRP A 31 -16.29 -6.64 0.37
CA TRP A 31 -16.04 -8.08 0.13
C TRP A 31 -16.54 -8.59 -1.22
N ALA A 32 -17.27 -7.76 -1.97
CA ALA A 32 -17.75 -8.07 -3.30
C ALA A 32 -17.63 -6.80 -4.18
N PRO A 33 -16.39 -6.40 -4.52
CA PRO A 33 -16.16 -5.21 -5.33
C PRO A 33 -16.56 -5.49 -6.79
N VAL A 34 -16.80 -4.42 -7.56
CA VAL A 34 -17.29 -4.51 -8.94
C VAL A 34 -16.31 -3.79 -9.85
N TYR A 35 -15.76 -4.49 -10.85
CA TYR A 35 -14.94 -3.87 -11.90
C TYR A 35 -15.83 -3.36 -13.05
N GLN A 36 -16.65 -4.25 -13.60
CA GLN A 36 -17.57 -3.93 -14.68
C GLN A 36 -19.01 -4.17 -14.20
N PRO A 37 -19.88 -3.15 -14.12
CA PRO A 37 -21.23 -3.30 -13.60
C PRO A 37 -22.12 -4.30 -14.37
N SER A 38 -21.81 -4.56 -15.64
CA SER A 38 -22.50 -5.57 -16.44
C SER A 38 -21.95 -6.99 -16.27
N ALA A 39 -20.87 -7.18 -15.50
CA ALA A 39 -20.34 -8.51 -15.22
C ALA A 39 -21.27 -9.25 -14.24
N PRO A 40 -21.49 -10.57 -14.45
CA PRO A 40 -22.38 -11.36 -13.59
C PRO A 40 -21.78 -11.69 -12.22
N TYR A 41 -20.49 -11.46 -12.01
CA TYR A 41 -19.77 -11.83 -10.78
C TYR A 41 -18.95 -10.65 -10.25
N PRO A 42 -18.73 -10.58 -8.92
CA PRO A 42 -17.81 -9.62 -8.31
C PRO A 42 -16.38 -9.79 -8.81
N TYR A 43 -15.60 -8.72 -8.75
CA TYR A 43 -14.16 -8.76 -9.00
C TYR A 43 -13.45 -9.49 -7.86
N SER A 44 -12.88 -10.67 -8.15
CA SER A 44 -12.24 -11.54 -7.15
C SER A 44 -10.80 -11.92 -7.50
N GLU A 45 -10.18 -11.23 -8.46
CA GLU A 45 -8.80 -11.51 -8.87
C GLU A 45 -7.78 -11.01 -7.84
N GLN A 46 -8.15 -9.99 -7.06
CA GLN A 46 -7.35 -9.48 -5.96
C GLN A 46 -8.20 -9.33 -4.70
N LEU A 47 -7.51 -9.32 -3.56
CA LEU A 47 -8.14 -9.07 -2.26
C LEU A 47 -8.46 -7.57 -2.09
N PRO A 48 -9.50 -7.25 -1.30
CA PRO A 48 -10.14 -5.94 -1.40
C PRO A 48 -9.44 -4.81 -0.63
N MET A 49 -8.37 -5.07 0.12
CA MET A 49 -7.78 -4.03 0.97
C MET A 49 -7.27 -2.85 0.17
N PHE A 50 -6.65 -3.12 -0.98
CA PHE A 50 -6.09 -2.10 -1.84
C PHE A 50 -7.16 -1.14 -2.37
N THR A 51 -8.13 -1.70 -3.10
CA THR A 51 -9.21 -0.93 -3.72
C THR A 51 -10.18 -0.36 -2.69
N GLY A 52 -10.35 -1.05 -1.55
CA GLY A 52 -11.08 -0.55 -0.39
C GLY A 52 -10.46 0.72 0.18
N LEU A 53 -9.15 0.74 0.43
CA LEU A 53 -8.45 1.93 0.90
C LEU A 53 -8.47 3.06 -0.14
N GLU A 54 -8.20 2.74 -1.39
CA GLU A 54 -8.22 3.72 -2.48
C GLU A 54 -9.62 4.36 -2.64
N SER A 55 -10.69 3.57 -2.48
CA SER A 55 -12.06 4.10 -2.53
C SER A 55 -12.33 5.17 -1.47
N LEU A 56 -11.68 5.09 -0.30
CA LEU A 56 -11.78 6.14 0.72
C LEU A 56 -11.13 7.43 0.24
N PHE A 57 -9.99 7.35 -0.44
CA PHE A 57 -9.33 8.51 -1.03
C PHE A 57 -10.19 9.13 -2.13
N PHE A 58 -10.80 8.31 -3.00
CA PHE A 58 -11.72 8.83 -4.03
C PHE A 58 -12.97 9.47 -3.43
N ARG A 59 -13.52 8.93 -2.32
CA ARG A 59 -14.63 9.58 -1.61
C ARG A 59 -14.24 10.93 -1.01
N LEU A 60 -13.00 11.07 -0.53
CA LEU A 60 -12.52 12.28 0.15
C LEU A 60 -11.99 13.36 -0.80
N LEU A 61 -11.31 12.96 -1.89
CA LEU A 61 -10.56 13.84 -2.78
C LEU A 61 -11.10 13.84 -4.22
N GLY A 62 -12.04 12.94 -4.55
CA GLY A 62 -12.60 12.75 -5.89
C GLY A 62 -11.80 11.76 -6.75
N GLY A 63 -12.44 11.21 -7.78
CA GLY A 63 -11.84 10.33 -8.77
C GLY A 63 -10.95 11.09 -9.75
N SER A 64 -9.65 11.12 -9.49
CA SER A 64 -8.68 11.77 -10.38
C SER A 64 -7.32 11.12 -10.27
N VAL A 65 -6.50 11.28 -11.32
CA VAL A 65 -5.10 10.82 -11.32
C VAL A 65 -4.34 11.41 -10.12
N TRP A 66 -4.64 12.65 -9.71
CA TRP A 66 -3.99 13.26 -8.55
C TRP A 66 -4.32 12.55 -7.24
N THR A 67 -5.55 12.06 -7.09
CA THR A 67 -5.96 11.27 -5.92
C THR A 67 -5.17 9.97 -5.85
N GLU A 68 -4.97 9.31 -6.99
CA GLU A 68 -4.13 8.12 -7.09
C GLU A 68 -2.66 8.41 -6.73
N ARG A 69 -2.11 9.55 -7.18
CA ARG A 69 -0.75 9.95 -6.83
C ARG A 69 -0.60 10.27 -5.34
N VAL A 70 -1.59 10.93 -4.74
CA VAL A 70 -1.62 11.19 -3.30
C VAL A 70 -1.70 9.86 -2.54
N PHE A 71 -2.55 8.94 -2.98
CA PHE A 71 -2.67 7.59 -2.39
C PHE A 71 -1.32 6.85 -2.42
N MET A 72 -0.63 6.81 -3.56
CA MET A 72 0.72 6.22 -3.67
C MET A 72 1.78 6.94 -2.84
N ALA A 73 1.75 8.27 -2.81
CA ALA A 73 2.69 9.06 -2.00
C ALA A 73 2.52 8.76 -0.51
N MET A 74 1.29 8.60 -0.03
CA MET A 74 1.02 8.22 1.36
C MET A 74 1.58 6.83 1.70
N ALA A 75 1.46 5.87 0.78
CA ALA A 75 2.06 4.54 0.94
C ALA A 75 3.59 4.62 1.08
N TRP A 76 4.23 5.41 0.23
CA TRP A 76 5.67 5.64 0.26
C TRP A 76 6.11 6.32 1.58
N ILE A 77 5.43 7.38 2.00
CA ILE A 77 5.72 8.10 3.26
C ILE A 77 5.58 7.15 4.45
N ALA A 78 4.50 6.37 4.50
CA ALA A 78 4.27 5.42 5.58
C ALA A 78 5.36 4.35 5.65
N THR A 79 5.83 3.86 4.49
CA THR A 79 6.91 2.88 4.41
C THR A 79 8.24 3.47 4.84
N ALA A 80 8.60 4.66 4.32
CA ALA A 80 9.81 5.39 4.69
C ALA A 80 9.87 5.66 6.20
N ALA A 81 8.76 6.10 6.80
CA ALA A 81 8.64 6.32 8.23
C ALA A 81 8.83 5.01 9.03
N GLY A 82 8.22 3.92 8.56
CA GLY A 82 8.37 2.59 9.17
C GLY A 82 9.82 2.07 9.11
N ILE A 83 10.48 2.20 7.96
CA ILE A 83 11.89 1.82 7.79
C ILE A 83 12.77 2.62 8.76
N GLY A 84 12.55 3.93 8.85
CA GLY A 84 13.28 4.78 9.80
C GLY A 84 13.03 4.39 11.26
N ALA A 85 11.79 4.04 11.62
CA ALA A 85 11.46 3.55 12.96
C ALA A 85 12.13 2.21 13.28
N LEU A 86 12.13 1.29 12.32
CA LEU A 86 12.77 -0.02 12.47
C LEU A 86 14.29 0.11 12.59
N GLN A 87 14.93 0.94 11.77
CA GLN A 87 16.37 1.19 11.86
C GLN A 87 16.77 1.70 13.25
N ARG A 88 16.08 2.72 13.77
CA ARG A 88 16.37 3.27 15.11
C ARG A 88 16.15 2.26 16.23
N ARG A 89 15.29 1.27 16.00
CA ARG A 89 15.01 0.21 16.97
C ARG A 89 16.07 -0.88 16.96
N LEU A 90 16.53 -1.29 15.78
CA LEU A 90 17.50 -2.37 15.60
C LEU A 90 18.95 -1.90 15.83
N TRP A 91 19.24 -0.64 15.48
CA TRP A 91 20.56 -0.03 15.62
C TRP A 91 20.45 1.34 16.30
N PRO A 92 20.05 1.39 17.59
CA PRO A 92 19.87 2.63 18.33
C PRO A 92 21.17 3.43 18.52
N GLU A 93 22.33 2.77 18.44
CA GLU A 93 23.65 3.39 18.50
C GLU A 93 23.99 4.21 17.24
N ARG A 94 23.25 3.99 16.14
CA ARG A 94 23.41 4.76 14.91
C ARG A 94 22.49 5.98 14.92
N GLY A 95 23.05 7.13 14.60
CA GLY A 95 22.30 8.39 14.51
C GLY A 95 21.23 8.40 13.43
N SER A 96 20.39 9.44 13.44
CA SER A 96 19.28 9.64 12.49
C SER A 96 19.73 9.62 11.01
N ASP A 97 20.96 10.01 10.74
CA ASP A 97 21.54 10.02 9.39
C ASP A 97 21.55 8.62 8.78
N SER A 98 21.81 7.58 9.59
CA SER A 98 21.74 6.20 9.13
C SER A 98 20.33 5.82 8.68
N ALA A 99 19.29 6.30 9.36
CA ALA A 99 17.91 6.06 8.98
C ALA A 99 17.58 6.74 7.63
N LEU A 100 18.02 7.99 7.46
CA LEU A 100 17.84 8.76 6.24
C LEU A 100 18.53 8.10 5.06
N TRP A 101 19.76 7.60 5.25
CA TRP A 101 20.49 6.88 4.20
C TRP A 101 19.77 5.61 3.76
N ILE A 102 19.26 4.80 4.69
CA ILE A 102 18.52 3.58 4.32
C ILE A 102 17.24 3.93 3.55
N VAL A 103 16.48 4.92 4.01
CA VAL A 103 15.28 5.39 3.32
C VAL A 103 15.63 5.92 1.92
N ALA A 104 16.71 6.70 1.79
CA ALA A 104 17.16 7.24 0.52
C ALA A 104 17.55 6.13 -0.47
N VAL A 105 18.34 5.14 -0.02
CA VAL A 105 18.74 3.99 -0.84
C VAL A 105 17.53 3.16 -1.27
N TRP A 106 16.61 2.86 -0.34
CA TRP A 106 15.37 2.15 -0.67
C TRP A 106 14.54 2.93 -1.69
N SER A 107 14.36 4.24 -1.49
CA SER A 107 13.53 5.08 -2.35
C SER A 107 14.13 5.28 -3.75
N ALA A 108 15.46 5.27 -3.85
CA ALA A 108 16.18 5.37 -5.11
C ALA A 108 16.14 4.07 -5.93
N ALA A 109 15.73 2.95 -5.34
CA ALA A 109 15.60 1.70 -6.07
C ALA A 109 14.57 1.87 -7.21
N PRO A 110 14.93 1.53 -8.48
CA PRO A 110 14.04 1.71 -9.62
C PRO A 110 12.67 1.04 -9.46
N LEU A 111 12.62 -0.09 -8.74
CA LEU A 111 11.39 -0.81 -8.45
C LEU A 111 10.40 0.02 -7.64
N VAL A 112 10.90 0.92 -6.77
CA VAL A 112 10.02 1.79 -5.97
C VAL A 112 9.36 2.83 -6.88
N GLY A 113 10.13 3.53 -7.70
CA GLY A 113 9.59 4.47 -8.68
C GLY A 113 8.65 3.80 -9.69
N TRP A 114 8.99 2.59 -10.13
CA TRP A 114 8.15 1.80 -11.04
C TRP A 114 6.82 1.39 -10.39
N GLY A 115 6.83 0.86 -9.16
CA GLY A 115 5.60 0.43 -8.50
C GLY A 115 4.65 1.59 -8.19
N MET A 116 5.19 2.76 -7.83
CA MET A 116 4.38 3.97 -7.58
C MET A 116 3.78 4.49 -8.89
N GLY A 117 4.53 4.43 -9.99
CA GLY A 117 4.03 4.81 -11.30
C GLY A 117 2.92 3.90 -11.80
N ASN A 118 3.03 2.59 -11.52
CA ASN A 118 2.13 1.56 -12.01
C ASN A 118 1.02 1.15 -11.03
N HIS A 119 0.87 1.85 -9.91
CA HIS A 119 -0.24 1.63 -8.97
C HIS A 119 -0.31 0.20 -8.42
N VAL A 120 0.85 -0.41 -8.14
CA VAL A 120 0.87 -1.82 -7.73
C VAL A 120 0.58 -1.97 -6.23
N GLN A 121 -0.06 -3.07 -5.86
CA GLN A 121 -0.57 -3.30 -4.51
C GLN A 121 0.54 -3.40 -3.45
N GLU A 122 1.72 -3.85 -3.85
CA GLU A 122 2.90 -3.99 -3.02
C GLU A 122 3.28 -2.68 -2.33
N MET A 123 2.98 -1.54 -2.96
CA MET A 123 3.26 -0.23 -2.38
C MET A 123 2.49 0.01 -1.10
N TRP A 124 1.26 -0.48 -1.01
CA TRP A 124 0.46 -0.41 0.22
C TRP A 124 0.61 -1.62 1.12
N MET A 125 1.06 -2.77 0.61
CA MET A 125 1.43 -3.89 1.47
C MET A 125 2.68 -3.57 2.31
N ALA A 126 3.70 -2.92 1.71
CA ALA A 126 4.97 -2.60 2.35
C ALA A 126 4.88 -1.83 3.69
N PRO A 127 4.08 -0.75 3.83
CA PRO A 127 3.98 -0.07 5.12
C PRO A 127 3.35 -0.97 6.18
N PHE A 128 2.34 -1.78 5.84
CA PHE A 128 1.71 -2.69 6.81
C PHE A 128 2.70 -3.75 7.31
N THR A 129 3.52 -4.32 6.42
CA THR A 129 4.51 -5.33 6.83
C THR A 129 5.62 -4.72 7.70
N VAL A 130 6.17 -3.56 7.32
CA VAL A 130 7.22 -2.90 8.09
C VAL A 130 6.70 -2.46 9.46
N TRP A 131 5.52 -1.85 9.53
CA TRP A 131 4.93 -1.44 10.80
C TRP A 131 4.49 -2.63 11.65
N ALA A 132 4.13 -3.77 11.06
CA ALA A 132 3.89 -5.00 11.80
C ALA A 132 5.15 -5.42 12.56
N VAL A 133 6.31 -5.44 11.89
CA VAL A 133 7.60 -5.78 12.53
C VAL A 133 7.98 -4.77 13.61
N VAL A 134 7.80 -3.47 13.36
CA VAL A 134 8.04 -2.42 14.37
C VAL A 134 7.17 -2.65 15.61
N ALA A 135 5.89 -2.96 15.43
CA ALA A 135 4.97 -3.24 16.53
C ALA A 135 5.35 -4.52 17.29
N MET A 136 5.68 -5.60 16.56
CA MET A 136 6.12 -6.87 17.16
C MET A 136 7.43 -6.76 17.95
N SER A 137 8.29 -5.81 17.61
CA SER A 137 9.52 -5.52 18.38
C SER A 137 9.27 -4.96 19.80
N HIS A 138 8.00 -4.70 20.13
CA HIS A 138 7.55 -4.26 21.45
C HIS A 138 6.54 -5.26 22.01
N SER A 139 6.84 -5.88 23.16
CA SER A 139 5.98 -6.90 23.79
C SER A 139 4.52 -6.42 24.01
N ARG A 140 4.31 -5.13 24.32
CA ARG A 140 2.97 -4.54 24.49
C ARG A 140 2.16 -4.40 23.18
N TRP A 141 2.83 -4.30 22.04
CA TRP A 141 2.20 -3.98 20.75
C TRP A 141 2.19 -5.16 19.78
N VAL A 142 2.56 -6.37 20.22
CA VAL A 142 2.57 -7.58 19.39
C VAL A 142 1.22 -7.84 18.72
N TRP A 143 0.10 -7.58 19.42
CA TRP A 143 -1.24 -7.74 18.86
C TRP A 143 -1.52 -6.75 17.70
N VAL A 144 -0.99 -5.52 17.77
CA VAL A 144 -1.04 -4.57 16.65
C VAL A 144 -0.24 -5.10 15.48
N GLY A 145 0.92 -5.69 15.77
CA GLY A 145 1.72 -6.41 14.78
C GLY A 145 0.90 -7.46 14.05
N GLY A 146 0.23 -8.35 14.79
CA GLY A 146 -0.65 -9.37 14.22
C GLY A 146 -1.79 -8.79 13.37
N LEU A 147 -2.44 -7.71 13.83
CA LEU A 147 -3.50 -7.04 13.06
C LEU A 147 -2.97 -6.45 11.75
N LEU A 148 -1.79 -5.81 11.78
CA LEU A 148 -1.14 -5.27 10.60
C LEU A 148 -0.70 -6.37 9.63
N THR A 149 -0.26 -7.53 10.13
CA THR A 149 0.00 -8.71 9.30
C THR A 149 -1.26 -9.22 8.62
N VAL A 150 -2.38 -9.34 9.33
CA VAL A 150 -3.67 -9.73 8.71
C VAL A 150 -4.08 -8.71 7.64
N ALA A 151 -3.92 -7.43 7.91
CA ALA A 151 -4.18 -6.38 6.94
C ALA A 151 -3.25 -6.49 5.71
N ALA A 152 -1.96 -6.82 5.89
CA ALA A 152 -1.03 -7.08 4.79
C ALA A 152 -1.47 -8.26 3.92
N VAL A 153 -1.99 -9.33 4.53
CA VAL A 153 -2.56 -10.48 3.81
C VAL A 153 -3.74 -10.08 2.94
N LEU A 154 -4.56 -9.12 3.36
CA LEU A 154 -5.70 -8.65 2.57
C LEU A 154 -5.30 -7.81 1.34
N PHE A 155 -4.01 -7.54 1.12
CA PHE A 155 -3.53 -7.02 -0.16
C PHE A 155 -3.25 -8.16 -1.15
N LYS A 156 -2.37 -9.10 -0.77
CA LYS A 156 -1.81 -10.09 -1.72
C LYS A 156 -1.73 -11.53 -1.21
N GLY A 157 -2.59 -11.85 -0.26
CA GLY A 157 -2.75 -13.20 0.28
C GLY A 157 -1.53 -13.64 1.08
N PRO A 158 -1.04 -14.88 0.90
CA PRO A 158 0.03 -15.46 1.72
C PRO A 158 1.32 -14.63 1.78
N GLN A 159 1.60 -13.82 0.75
CA GLN A 159 2.78 -12.95 0.73
C GLN A 159 2.77 -11.92 1.88
N GLY A 160 1.58 -11.52 2.34
CA GLY A 160 1.43 -10.62 3.49
C GLY A 160 1.80 -11.25 4.85
N LEU A 161 1.96 -12.58 4.92
CA LEU A 161 2.40 -13.28 6.13
C LEU A 161 3.91 -13.15 6.40
N PHE A 162 4.65 -12.47 5.52
CA PHE A 162 6.10 -12.27 5.65
C PHE A 162 6.58 -11.87 7.05
N PRO A 163 5.89 -11.01 7.84
CA PRO A 163 6.34 -10.68 9.19
C PRO A 163 6.40 -11.85 10.20
N LEU A 164 5.80 -13.01 9.87
CA LEU A 164 5.73 -14.19 10.75
C LEU A 164 6.79 -15.26 10.45
N VAL A 165 7.56 -15.09 9.37
CA VAL A 165 8.59 -16.05 8.91
C VAL A 165 9.97 -15.51 9.22
#